data_AF-A0A7W1EJ59-F1
#
_entry.id   AF-A0A7W1EJ59-F1
#
_cell.length_a   1.000
_cell.length_b   1.000
_cell.length_c   1.000
_cell.angle_alpha   90.00
_cell.angle_beta   90.00
_cell.angle_gamma   90.00
#
_symmetry.space_group_name_H-M   'P 1'
#
loop_
_entity.id
_entity.type
_entity.pdbx_description
1 polymer ?
#
loop_
_entity_poly.entity_id
_entity_poly.type
_entity_poly.pdbx_seq_one_letter_code
_entity_poly.pdbx_strand_id
1 'polypeptide(L)'
;MPGLQTEIKTFSKKIWHLLRDTVIEFDEDNAIKLSASLSYYTIFALPPLIIVIISLCGIFFGQDAVRGEIFGQINNFVGNEAAIEIQNVIKNVKLNHDNVFAATVGIITLIIGASGVFGEIQGSINFIWGIRAKPKRGLFKFFKNRLTSFSMIGVIGFLFLVS
;
A
#
# COMPACT_ATOMS: atom_id res chain seq x y z
N MET A 1 -8.46 50.80 17.39
CA MET A 1 -9.21 49.86 16.51
C MET A 1 -9.46 48.54 17.24
N PRO A 2 -10.52 48.45 18.07
CA PRO A 2 -10.80 47.28 18.92
C PRO A 2 -11.45 46.07 18.22
N GLY A 3 -11.99 46.22 16.99
CA GLY A 3 -12.68 45.13 16.28
C GLY A 3 -11.78 43.98 15.79
N LEU A 4 -10.51 44.28 15.48
CA LEU A 4 -9.57 43.32 14.88
C LEU A 4 -9.10 42.22 15.87
N GLN A 5 -9.04 42.54 17.17
CA GLN A 5 -8.64 41.57 18.21
C GLN A 5 -9.75 40.55 18.53
N THR A 6 -11.02 40.95 18.35
CA THR A 6 -12.19 40.11 18.61
C THR A 6 -12.39 39.06 17.50
N GLU A 7 -12.14 39.45 16.25
CA GLU A 7 -12.14 38.56 15.07
C GLU A 7 -11.08 37.44 15.22
N ILE A 8 -9.85 37.80 15.60
CA ILE A 8 -8.73 36.84 15.76
C ILE A 8 -9.00 35.81 16.86
N LYS A 9 -9.53 36.24 18.02
CA LYS A 9 -9.90 35.32 19.11
C LYS A 9 -11.01 34.35 18.69
N THR A 10 -11.98 34.82 17.91
CA THR A 10 -13.10 34.00 17.44
C THR A 10 -12.63 32.97 16.40
N PHE A 11 -11.74 33.38 15.49
CA PHE A 11 -11.13 32.50 14.49
C PHE A 11 -10.26 31.42 15.14
N SER A 12 -9.38 31.78 16.08
CA SER A 12 -8.55 30.82 16.82
C SER A 12 -9.39 29.78 17.56
N LYS A 13 -10.48 30.20 18.21
CA LYS A 13 -11.41 29.29 18.88
C LYS A 13 -12.12 28.34 17.89
N LYS A 14 -12.50 28.82 16.70
CA LYS A 14 -13.08 27.99 15.63
C LYS A 14 -12.10 26.95 15.10
N ILE A 15 -10.84 27.34 14.83
CA ILE A 15 -9.78 26.41 14.41
C ILE A 15 -9.57 25.33 15.47
N TRP A 16 -9.53 25.72 16.75
CA TRP A 16 -9.36 24.77 17.84
C TRP A 16 -10.52 23.77 17.91
N HIS A 17 -11.77 24.24 17.76
CA HIS A 17 -12.93 23.37 17.72
C HIS A 17 -12.87 22.41 16.52
N LEU A 18 -12.58 22.90 15.32
CA LEU A 18 -12.47 22.05 14.12
C LEU A 18 -11.36 20.99 14.27
N LEU A 19 -10.19 21.36 14.79
CA LEU A 19 -9.11 20.40 15.04
C LEU A 19 -9.51 19.34 16.06
N ARG A 20 -10.15 19.75 17.15
CA ARG A 20 -10.65 18.84 18.19
C ARG A 20 -11.67 17.86 17.62
N ASP A 21 -12.66 18.37 16.89
CA ASP A 21 -13.72 17.56 16.30
C ASP A 21 -13.13 16.60 15.25
N THR A 22 -12.15 17.04 14.45
CA THR A 22 -11.45 16.17 13.50
C THR A 22 -10.71 15.02 14.19
N VAL A 23 -10.05 15.27 15.32
CA VAL A 23 -9.33 14.21 16.06
C VAL A 23 -10.29 13.21 16.69
N ILE A 24 -11.43 13.68 17.21
CA ILE A 24 -12.46 12.82 17.77
C ILE A 24 -13.05 11.93 16.66
N GLU A 25 -13.47 12.54 15.54
CA GLU A 25 -14.06 11.80 14.42
C GLU A 25 -13.04 10.82 13.81
N PHE A 26 -11.76 11.17 13.72
CA PHE A 26 -10.70 10.29 13.22
C PHE A 26 -10.54 9.02 14.08
N ASP A 27 -10.68 9.14 15.40
CA ASP A 27 -10.64 7.99 16.31
C ASP A 27 -11.93 7.17 16.23
N GLU A 28 -13.10 7.84 16.17
CA GLU A 28 -14.41 7.19 15.98
C GLU A 28 -14.49 6.41 14.66
N ASP A 29 -13.90 6.94 13.58
CA ASP A 29 -13.74 6.31 12.28
C ASP A 29 -12.73 5.14 12.27
N ASN A 30 -12.19 4.76 13.43
CA ASN A 30 -11.22 3.68 13.59
C ASN A 30 -10.00 3.85 12.65
N ALA A 31 -9.66 5.07 12.26
CA ALA A 31 -8.67 5.33 11.22
C ALA A 31 -7.28 4.79 11.60
N ILE A 32 -6.93 4.79 12.89
CA ILE A 32 -5.70 4.17 13.41
C ILE A 32 -5.72 2.65 13.21
N LYS A 33 -6.84 2.00 13.52
CA LYS A 33 -6.97 0.55 13.37
C LYS A 33 -6.94 0.13 11.90
N LEU A 34 -7.63 0.88 11.04
CA LEU A 34 -7.65 0.66 9.60
C LEU A 34 -6.26 0.87 8.97
N SER A 35 -5.55 1.93 9.37
CA SER A 35 -4.18 2.19 8.90
C SER A 35 -3.18 1.13 9.40
N ALA A 36 -3.32 0.64 10.63
CA ALA A 36 -2.52 -0.47 11.16
C ALA A 36 -2.77 -1.76 10.35
N SER A 37 -4.03 -2.10 10.09
CA SER A 37 -4.41 -3.26 9.27
C SER A 37 -3.83 -3.18 7.85
N LEU A 38 -3.97 -2.02 7.19
CA LEU A 38 -3.39 -1.76 5.88
C LEU A 38 -1.86 -1.92 5.88
N SER A 39 -1.20 -1.42 6.91
CA SER A 39 0.26 -1.53 7.07
C SER A 39 0.68 -3.00 7.22
N TYR A 40 -0.03 -3.79 8.03
CA TYR A 40 0.23 -5.23 8.16
C TYR A 40 0.09 -5.95 6.82
N TYR A 41 -1.02 -5.76 6.11
CA TYR A 41 -1.20 -6.38 4.78
C TYR A 41 -0.09 -5.98 3.81
N THR A 42 0.35 -4.73 3.85
CA THR A 42 1.41 -4.21 2.97
C THR A 42 2.78 -4.83 3.30
N ILE A 43 3.17 -4.84 4.57
CA ILE A 43 4.45 -5.41 5.02
C ILE A 43 4.56 -6.89 4.63
N PHE A 44 3.48 -7.66 4.79
CA PHE A 44 3.48 -9.07 4.38
C PHE A 44 3.43 -9.28 2.86
N ALA A 45 2.92 -8.31 2.09
CA ALA A 45 2.92 -8.35 0.63
C ALA A 45 4.24 -7.90 -0.01
N LEU A 46 5.08 -7.15 0.70
CA LEU A 46 6.33 -6.57 0.18
C LEU A 46 7.36 -7.62 -0.26
N PRO A 47 7.76 -8.61 0.58
CA PRO A 47 8.75 -9.60 0.17
C PRO A 47 8.39 -10.37 -1.12
N PRO A 48 7.18 -10.96 -1.26
CA PRO A 48 6.83 -11.67 -2.49
C PRO A 48 6.72 -10.73 -3.70
N LEU A 49 6.32 -9.47 -3.51
CA LEU A 49 6.33 -8.47 -4.58
C LEU A 49 7.75 -8.22 -5.10
N ILE A 50 8.70 -7.98 -4.20
CA ILE A 50 10.10 -7.70 -4.57
C ILE A 50 10.72 -8.91 -5.28
N ILE A 51 10.46 -10.12 -4.81
CA ILE A 51 10.92 -11.35 -5.47
C ILE A 51 10.41 -11.43 -6.91
N VAL A 52 9.12 -11.15 -7.13
CA VAL A 52 8.53 -11.14 -8.48
C VAL A 52 9.19 -10.06 -9.35
N ILE A 53 9.41 -8.85 -8.83
CA ILE A 53 10.08 -7.77 -9.58
C ILE A 53 11.52 -8.19 -9.96
N ILE A 54 12.30 -8.71 -9.01
CA ILE A 54 13.67 -9.20 -9.28
C ILE A 54 13.65 -10.32 -10.32
N SER A 55 12.68 -11.23 -10.25
CA SER A 55 12.59 -12.36 -11.17
C SER A 55 12.22 -11.90 -12.58
N LEU A 56 11.27 -10.98 -12.73
CA LEU A 56 10.83 -10.48 -14.03
C LEU A 56 11.85 -9.54 -14.67
N CYS A 57 12.33 -8.54 -13.92
CA CYS A 57 13.31 -7.57 -14.42
C CYS A 57 14.70 -8.18 -14.57
N GLY A 58 15.05 -9.15 -13.72
CA GLY A 58 16.34 -9.84 -13.77
C GLY A 58 16.57 -10.64 -15.05
N ILE A 59 15.50 -11.03 -15.76
CA ILE A 59 15.57 -11.66 -17.09
C ILE A 59 16.20 -10.69 -18.12
N PHE A 60 15.91 -9.39 -18.01
CA PHE A 60 16.36 -8.38 -18.97
C PHE A 60 17.62 -7.64 -18.52
N PHE A 61 17.74 -7.35 -17.21
CA PHE A 61 18.77 -6.48 -16.65
C PHE A 61 19.82 -7.21 -15.79
N GLY A 62 19.62 -8.50 -15.52
CA GLY A 62 20.43 -9.28 -14.57
C GLY A 62 19.95 -9.13 -13.12
N GLN A 63 19.92 -10.23 -12.37
CA GLN A 63 19.35 -10.25 -11.01
C GLN A 63 20.09 -9.35 -10.01
N ASP A 64 21.42 -9.27 -10.11
CA ASP A 64 22.23 -8.49 -9.16
C ASP A 64 22.10 -6.99 -9.38
N ALA A 65 21.95 -6.54 -10.64
CA ALA A 65 21.69 -5.14 -10.96
C ALA A 65 20.34 -4.69 -10.40
N VAL A 66 19.28 -5.49 -10.61
CA VAL A 66 17.93 -5.20 -10.09
C VAL A 66 17.90 -5.21 -8.56
N ARG A 67 18.58 -6.17 -7.90
CA ARG A 67 18.70 -6.21 -6.43
C ARG A 67 19.35 -4.95 -5.87
N GLY A 68 20.44 -4.49 -6.50
CA GLY A 68 21.15 -3.28 -6.08
C GLY A 68 20.26 -2.04 -6.19
N GLU A 69 19.56 -1.88 -7.32
CA GLU A 69 18.67 -0.74 -7.56
C GLU A 69 17.49 -0.74 -6.57
N ILE A 70 16.81 -1.89 -6.38
CA ILE A 70 15.71 -1.98 -5.42
C ILE A 70 16.17 -1.64 -4.00
N PHE A 71 17.35 -2.12 -3.59
CA PHE A 71 17.91 -1.76 -2.29
C PHE A 71 18.14 -0.25 -2.17
N GLY A 72 18.70 0.37 -3.20
CA GLY A 72 18.91 1.82 -3.25
C GLY A 72 17.61 2.60 -3.10
N GLN A 73 16.55 2.19 -3.80
CA GLN A 73 15.23 2.80 -3.70
C GLN A 73 14.64 2.64 -2.29
N ILE A 74 14.63 1.43 -1.73
CA ILE A 74 14.09 1.19 -0.39
C ILE A 74 14.85 1.99 0.67
N ASN A 75 16.18 2.04 0.57
CA ASN A 75 17.02 2.83 1.46
C ASN A 75 16.69 4.33 1.40
N ASN A 76 16.44 4.87 0.20
CA ASN A 76 16.06 6.28 0.04
C ASN A 76 14.69 6.61 0.64
N PHE A 77 13.73 5.68 0.60
CA PHE A 77 12.36 5.92 1.09
C PHE A 77 12.17 5.62 2.57
N VAL A 78 12.77 4.54 3.07
CA VAL A 78 12.48 3.98 4.40
C VAL A 78 13.69 4.06 5.35
N GLY A 79 14.88 4.34 4.83
CA GLY A 79 16.13 4.39 5.59
C GLY A 79 16.86 3.04 5.64
N ASN A 80 18.12 3.11 6.09
CA ASN A 80 19.08 2.00 5.97
C ASN A 80 18.70 0.77 6.80
N GLU A 81 18.19 0.96 8.02
CA GLU A 81 17.82 -0.15 8.91
C GLU A 81 16.72 -1.03 8.30
N ALA A 82 15.64 -0.41 7.81
CA ALA A 82 14.55 -1.13 7.17
C ALA A 82 14.99 -1.76 5.83
N ALA A 83 15.83 -1.06 5.06
CA ALA A 83 16.35 -1.56 3.81
C ALA A 83 17.22 -2.81 3.99
N ILE A 84 18.08 -2.84 5.01
CA ILE A 84 18.90 -4.00 5.38
C ILE A 84 18.01 -5.19 5.71
N GLU A 85 16.92 -4.98 6.46
CA GLU A 85 16.07 -6.09 6.86
C GLU A 85 15.31 -6.69 5.69
N ILE A 86 14.78 -5.85 4.81
CA ILE A 86 14.18 -6.31 3.55
C ILE A 86 15.23 -7.03 2.68
N GLN A 87 16.47 -6.52 2.62
CA GLN A 87 17.55 -7.16 1.89
C GLN A 87 17.90 -8.54 2.46
N ASN A 88 17.89 -8.70 3.78
CA ASN A 88 18.12 -9.99 4.45
C ASN A 88 17.04 -10.99 4.07
N VAL A 89 15.77 -10.58 4.08
CA VAL A 89 14.66 -11.44 3.62
C VAL A 89 14.89 -11.89 2.17
N ILE A 90 15.29 -10.98 1.28
CA ILE A 90 15.55 -11.30 -0.14
C ILE A 90 16.78 -12.20 -0.31
N LYS A 91 17.88 -11.97 0.42
CA LYS A 91 19.10 -12.78 0.36
C LYS A 91 18.85 -14.23 0.80
N ASN A 92 17.99 -14.42 1.80
CA ASN A 92 17.60 -15.74 2.28
C ASN A 92 16.73 -16.51 1.26
N VAL A 93 16.12 -15.80 0.31
CA VAL A 93 15.43 -16.42 -0.82
C VAL A 93 16.49 -16.85 -1.85
N LYS A 94 16.98 -18.08 -1.70
CA LYS A 94 17.79 -18.73 -2.73
C LYS A 94 16.91 -18.97 -3.96
N LEU A 95 16.96 -18.03 -4.91
CA LEU A 95 16.46 -18.19 -6.27
C LEU A 95 17.37 -19.19 -7.02
N ASN A 96 17.35 -20.45 -6.61
CA ASN A 96 17.96 -21.51 -7.41
C ASN A 96 17.15 -21.64 -8.72
N HIS A 97 17.87 -21.86 -9.83
CA HIS A 97 17.31 -21.92 -11.19
C HIS A 97 16.15 -22.92 -11.36
N ASP A 98 15.99 -23.91 -10.46
CA ASP A 98 15.00 -24.98 -10.56
C ASP A 98 13.84 -24.92 -9.54
N ASN A 99 13.71 -23.86 -8.74
CA ASN A 99 12.69 -23.85 -7.68
C ASN A 99 11.34 -23.29 -8.15
N VAL A 100 10.70 -23.95 -9.14
CA VAL A 100 9.33 -23.68 -9.61
C VAL A 100 8.35 -23.59 -8.44
N PHE A 101 8.58 -24.39 -7.38
CA PHE A 101 7.79 -24.36 -6.16
C PHE A 101 7.87 -23.01 -5.43
N ALA A 102 9.07 -22.46 -5.21
CA ALA A 102 9.24 -21.16 -4.57
C ALA A 102 8.62 -20.02 -5.40
N ALA A 103 8.78 -20.04 -6.73
CA ALA A 103 8.15 -19.08 -7.61
C ALA A 103 6.61 -19.15 -7.54
N THR A 104 6.05 -20.37 -7.55
CA THR A 104 4.60 -20.58 -7.45
C THR A 104 4.04 -20.10 -6.12
N VAL A 105 4.68 -20.47 -5.00
CA VAL A 105 4.29 -20.01 -3.65
C VAL A 105 4.39 -18.49 -3.58
N GLY A 106 5.47 -17.88 -4.07
CA GLY A 106 5.64 -16.43 -4.10
C GLY A 106 4.53 -15.72 -4.87
N ILE A 107 4.15 -16.23 -6.06
CA ILE A 107 3.06 -15.67 -6.86
C ILE A 107 1.71 -15.79 -6.12
N ILE A 108 1.42 -16.95 -5.53
CA ILE A 108 0.18 -17.16 -4.76
C ILE A 108 0.12 -16.21 -3.57
N THR A 109 1.19 -16.13 -2.77
CA THR A 109 1.27 -15.23 -1.63
C THR A 109 1.14 -13.77 -2.06
N LEU A 110 1.75 -13.37 -3.19
CA LEU A 110 1.60 -12.03 -3.74
C LEU A 110 0.14 -11.73 -4.12
N ILE A 111 -0.53 -12.65 -4.81
CA ILE A 111 -1.93 -12.45 -5.22
C ILE A 111 -2.83 -12.29 -3.99
N ILE A 112 -2.62 -13.10 -2.95
CA ILE A 112 -3.37 -13.03 -1.70
C ILE A 112 -3.06 -11.71 -0.97
N GLY A 113 -1.79 -11.39 -0.76
CA GLY A 113 -1.34 -10.18 -0.06
C GLY A 113 -1.81 -8.91 -0.76
N ALA A 114 -1.59 -8.82 -2.08
CA ALA A 114 -2.08 -7.70 -2.88
C ALA A 114 -3.61 -7.61 -2.81
N SER A 115 -4.35 -8.72 -2.92
CA SER A 115 -5.82 -8.69 -2.78
C SER A 115 -6.27 -8.24 -1.40
N GLY A 116 -5.55 -8.62 -0.34
CA GLY A 116 -5.74 -8.12 1.02
C GLY A 116 -5.56 -6.61 1.11
N VAL A 117 -4.43 -6.07 0.64
CA VAL A 117 -4.16 -4.61 0.65
C VAL A 117 -5.28 -3.83 -0.03
N PHE A 118 -5.70 -4.22 -1.24
CA PHE A 118 -6.76 -3.50 -1.94
C PHE A 118 -8.13 -3.70 -1.31
N GLY A 119 -8.40 -4.88 -0.76
CA GLY A 119 -9.59 -5.15 0.02
C GLY A 119 -9.67 -4.24 1.24
N GLU A 120 -8.55 -4.05 1.93
CA GLU A 120 -8.43 -3.21 3.11
C GLU A 120 -8.56 -1.72 2.77
N ILE A 121 -7.94 -1.25 1.69
CA ILE A 121 -8.11 0.13 1.22
C ILE A 121 -9.60 0.40 0.91
N GLN A 122 -10.23 -0.47 0.12
CA GLN A 122 -11.65 -0.31 -0.22
C GLN A 122 -12.53 -0.41 1.02
N GLY A 123 -12.25 -1.36 1.91
CA GLY A 123 -12.99 -1.56 3.16
C GLY A 123 -12.89 -0.34 4.07
N SER A 124 -11.67 0.15 4.27
CA SER A 124 -11.37 1.33 5.10
C SER A 124 -12.06 2.58 4.57
N ILE A 125 -11.94 2.84 3.27
CA ILE A 125 -12.59 3.99 2.62
C ILE A 125 -14.12 3.89 2.73
N ASN A 126 -14.69 2.71 2.47
CA ASN A 126 -16.14 2.52 2.61
C ASN A 126 -16.60 2.69 4.06
N PHE A 127 -15.78 2.28 5.03
CA PHE A 127 -16.06 2.45 6.45
C PHE A 127 -16.09 3.93 6.82
N ILE A 128 -15.02 4.67 6.53
CA ILE A 128 -14.88 6.10 6.80
C ILE A 128 -15.99 6.92 6.11
N TRP A 129 -16.37 6.56 4.87
CA TRP A 129 -17.48 7.24 4.18
C TRP A 129 -18.89 6.70 4.51
N GLY A 130 -19.03 5.80 5.49
CA GLY A 130 -20.32 5.25 5.89
C GLY A 130 -21.07 4.48 4.79
N ILE A 131 -20.36 4.01 3.75
CA ILE A 131 -20.94 3.29 2.61
C ILE A 131 -21.24 1.86 3.05
N ARG A 132 -22.52 1.55 3.30
CA ARG A 132 -22.96 0.18 3.62
C ARG A 132 -22.67 -0.75 2.44
N ALA A 133 -21.64 -1.58 2.58
CA ALA A 133 -21.31 -2.60 1.61
C ALA A 133 -22.51 -3.55 1.43
N LYS A 134 -23.11 -3.58 0.23
CA LYS A 134 -24.18 -4.52 -0.07
C LYS A 134 -23.64 -5.96 0.03
N PRO A 135 -24.24 -6.85 0.86
CA PRO A 135 -23.67 -8.16 1.22
C PRO A 135 -23.71 -9.22 0.11
N LYS A 136 -23.99 -8.85 -1.15
CA LYS A 136 -24.05 -9.79 -2.28
C LYS A 136 -22.84 -9.59 -3.21
N ARG A 137 -21.68 -10.12 -2.82
CA ARG A 137 -20.50 -10.21 -3.69
C ARG A 137 -20.13 -11.69 -3.89
N GLY A 138 -20.68 -12.30 -4.94
CA GLY A 138 -20.16 -13.59 -5.41
C GLY A 138 -18.74 -13.45 -5.98
N LEU A 139 -17.98 -14.55 -5.97
CA LEU A 139 -16.58 -14.62 -6.45
C LEU A 139 -16.37 -13.97 -7.83
N PHE A 140 -17.35 -14.08 -8.72
CA PHE A 140 -17.31 -13.51 -10.06
C PHE A 140 -17.31 -11.96 -10.07
N LYS A 141 -18.08 -11.33 -9.17
CA LYS A 141 -18.13 -9.87 -9.05
C LYS A 141 -16.88 -9.31 -8.38
N PHE A 142 -16.26 -10.10 -7.48
CA PHE A 142 -14.94 -9.80 -6.90
C PHE A 142 -13.85 -9.77 -7.99
N PHE A 143 -13.77 -10.80 -8.84
CA PHE A 143 -12.82 -10.84 -9.96
C PHE A 143 -13.01 -9.67 -10.94
N LYS A 144 -14.26 -9.37 -11.35
CA LYS A 144 -14.55 -8.26 -12.26
C LYS A 144 -14.15 -6.88 -11.69
N ASN A 145 -14.42 -6.65 -10.39
CA ASN A 145 -14.00 -5.41 -9.72
C ASN A 145 -12.47 -5.30 -9.63
N ARG A 146 -11.77 -6.41 -9.40
CA ARG A 146 -10.31 -6.45 -9.36
C ARG A 146 -9.72 -6.09 -10.72
N LEU A 147 -10.27 -6.65 -11.81
CA LEU A 147 -9.83 -6.37 -13.18
C LEU A 147 -9.95 -4.88 -13.54
N THR A 148 -11.05 -4.25 -13.14
CA THR A 148 -11.29 -2.80 -13.36
C THR A 148 -10.30 -1.93 -12.58
N SER A 149 -9.95 -2.36 -11.36
CA SER A 149 -8.93 -1.66 -10.55
C SER A 149 -7.54 -1.82 -11.18
N PHE A 150 -7.21 -3.02 -11.68
CA PHE A 150 -5.94 -3.27 -12.35
C PHE A 150 -5.81 -2.53 -13.69
N SER A 151 -6.90 -2.38 -14.47
CA SER A 151 -6.84 -1.61 -15.71
C SER A 151 -6.51 -0.14 -15.46
N MET A 152 -7.03 0.44 -14.36
CA MET A 152 -6.73 1.82 -13.99
C MET A 152 -5.25 2.01 -13.64
N ILE A 153 -4.66 1.06 -12.90
CA ILE A 153 -3.22 1.05 -12.60
C ILE A 153 -2.40 0.89 -13.89
N GLY A 154 -2.82 0.01 -14.80
CA GLY A 154 -2.15 -0.17 -16.08
C GLY A 154 -2.09 1.10 -16.91
N VAL A 155 -3.19 1.88 -16.95
CA VAL A 155 -3.24 3.18 -17.63
C VAL A 155 -2.29 4.19 -16.96
N ILE A 156 -2.28 4.27 -15.63
CA ILE A 156 -1.37 5.19 -14.90
C ILE A 156 0.08 4.79 -15.12
N GLY A 157 0.40 3.49 -15.04
CA GLY A 157 1.74 2.97 -15.26
C GLY A 157 2.23 3.24 -16.68
N PHE A 158 1.36 3.08 -17.69
CA PHE A 158 1.69 3.44 -19.06
C PHE A 158 1.96 4.94 -19.23
N LEU A 159 1.14 5.79 -18.61
CA LEU A 159 1.34 7.25 -18.61
C LEU A 159 2.70 7.64 -18.02
N PHE A 160 3.12 7.02 -16.92
CA PHE A 160 4.45 7.25 -16.34
C PHE A 160 5.60 6.71 -17.19
N LEU A 161 5.37 5.69 -18.01
CA LEU A 161 6.39 5.18 -18.92
C LEU A 161 6.58 6.11 -20.12
N VAL A 162 5.51 6.79 -20.54
CA VAL A 162 5.49 7.72 -21.67
C VAL A 162 5.90 9.15 -21.29
N SER A 163 5.75 9.54 -20.03
CA SER A 163 6.06 10.90 -19.54
C SER A 163 7.43 10.96 -18.90
#